data_AF-A0A520YCH1-F1
#
_entry.id   AF-A0A520YCH1-F1
#
_cell.length_a   1.000
_cell.length_b   1.000
_cell.length_c   1.000
_cell.angle_alpha   90.00
_cell.angle_beta   90.00
_cell.angle_gamma   90.00
#
_symmetry.space_group_name_H-M   'P 1'
#
loop_
_entity.id
_entity.type
_entity.pdbx_description
1 polymer ?
#
loop_
_entity_poly.entity_id
_entity_poly.type
_entity_poly.pdbx_seq_one_letter_code
_entity_poly.pdbx_strand_id
1 'polypeptide(L)'
;MLRLLFLGSLVLSVSAIGCAQSTESSCVVGTTAFEPGPTCTAFCALAVVECDVTVLGTEDECEQNCELERSCAEQTSEACLAAFEAAVDCAAELECQAIIDQANQVNVDAYPCRPEVEVSTQVCG
;
A
#
# COMPACT_ATOMS: atom_id res chain seq x y z
N MET A 1 40.65 -33.04 4.93
CA MET A 1 41.21 -31.77 4.40
C MET A 1 40.08 -30.78 4.28
N LEU A 2 40.18 -29.67 5.01
CA LEU A 2 39.20 -28.59 5.15
C LEU A 2 39.69 -27.38 4.33
N ARG A 3 38.83 -26.77 3.50
CA ARG A 3 38.85 -25.37 2.98
C ARG A 3 37.77 -25.25 1.88
N LEU A 4 36.63 -24.59 2.08
CA LEU A 4 36.31 -23.15 2.23
C LEU A 4 35.99 -22.42 0.92
N LEU A 5 34.81 -21.78 0.94
CA LEU A 5 34.37 -20.55 0.25
C LEU A 5 33.82 -20.64 -1.18
N PHE A 6 32.49 -20.57 -1.28
CA PHE A 6 31.83 -19.70 -2.25
C PHE A 6 30.79 -18.84 -1.52
N LEU A 7 31.20 -17.58 -1.26
CA LEU A 7 30.30 -16.46 -1.10
C LEU A 7 29.56 -16.23 -2.43
N GLY A 8 28.30 -15.82 -2.36
CA GLY A 8 27.66 -15.09 -3.44
C GLY A 8 26.21 -15.46 -3.67
N SER A 9 25.30 -14.76 -2.98
CA SER A 9 24.32 -13.87 -3.62
C SER A 9 23.24 -13.50 -2.60
N LEU A 10 23.45 -12.36 -1.97
CA LEU A 10 22.35 -11.52 -1.50
C LEU A 10 21.46 -11.22 -2.71
N VAL A 11 20.25 -11.74 -2.73
CA VAL A 11 19.20 -11.20 -3.60
C VAL A 11 18.33 -10.32 -2.70
N LEU A 12 18.78 -9.07 -2.63
CA LEU A 12 18.11 -7.95 -2.01
C LEU A 12 17.12 -7.35 -3.02
N SER A 13 15.96 -6.95 -2.49
CA SER A 13 15.20 -5.77 -2.90
C SER A 13 14.32 -5.88 -4.15
N VAL A 14 13.05 -6.22 -3.91
CA VAL A 14 11.94 -5.71 -4.72
C VAL A 14 11.35 -4.53 -3.95
N SER A 15 11.45 -3.34 -4.54
CA SER A 15 10.92 -2.09 -3.98
C SER A 15 9.70 -1.72 -4.82
N ALA A 16 8.51 -1.95 -4.28
CA ALA A 16 7.29 -1.33 -4.77
C ALA A 16 6.96 -0.15 -3.84
N ILE A 17 6.52 0.94 -4.45
CA ILE A 17 6.35 2.26 -3.85
C ILE A 17 4.98 2.29 -3.16
N GLY A 18 5.00 2.37 -1.83
CA GLY A 18 3.83 2.62 -0.97
C GLY A 18 4.35 2.76 0.46
N CYS A 19 4.02 3.85 1.14
CA CYS A 19 4.82 4.43 2.22
C CYS A 19 4.98 3.60 3.51
N ALA A 20 6.11 3.88 4.17
CA ALA A 20 6.47 3.64 5.57
C ALA A 20 7.01 2.24 5.95
N GLN A 21 8.29 2.25 6.27
CA GLN A 21 8.96 1.24 7.08
C GLN A 21 8.22 1.05 8.41
N SER A 22 7.48 -0.05 8.53
CA SER A 22 7.27 -0.70 9.82
C SER A 22 8.05 -2.01 9.81
N THR A 23 9.18 -1.97 10.52
CA THR A 23 9.86 -3.16 11.01
C THR A 23 8.83 -4.10 11.64
N GLU A 24 8.61 -5.25 11.01
CA GLU A 24 8.00 -6.43 11.61
C GLU A 24 6.53 -6.30 12.08
N SER A 25 5.60 -5.96 11.18
CA SER A 25 4.24 -6.49 11.30
C SER A 25 4.06 -7.56 10.23
N SER A 26 4.42 -8.81 10.59
CA SER A 26 4.13 -9.97 9.74
C SER A 26 2.63 -10.22 9.82
N CYS A 27 1.87 -9.44 9.07
CA CYS A 27 0.46 -9.66 8.84
C CYS A 27 0.31 -10.97 8.06
N VAL A 28 0.02 -12.05 8.79
CA VAL A 28 -0.21 -13.37 8.20
C VAL A 28 -1.69 -13.46 7.86
N VAL A 29 -2.03 -13.03 6.64
CA VAL A 29 -3.37 -13.24 6.10
C VAL A 29 -3.50 -14.73 5.75
N GLY A 30 -4.40 -15.44 6.44
CA GLY A 30 -4.78 -16.80 6.05
C GLY A 30 -5.36 -16.81 4.63
N THR A 31 -5.40 -17.96 3.97
CA THR A 31 -5.83 -18.15 2.57
C THR A 31 -7.33 -17.87 2.30
N THR A 32 -7.96 -16.98 3.06
CA THR A 32 -9.31 -16.50 2.79
C THR A 32 -9.25 -15.55 1.62
N ALA A 33 -9.97 -15.88 0.54
CA ALA A 33 -10.29 -14.92 -0.49
C ALA A 33 -11.02 -13.74 0.17
N PHE A 34 -10.36 -12.60 0.26
CA PHE A 34 -10.98 -11.36 0.70
C PHE A 34 -11.88 -10.87 -0.43
N GLU A 35 -13.15 -10.61 -0.11
CA GLU A 35 -14.05 -9.89 -1.02
C GLU A 35 -13.67 -8.41 -0.89
N PRO A 36 -13.29 -7.73 -1.99
CA PRO A 36 -12.79 -6.36 -1.88
C PRO A 36 -13.90 -5.44 -1.36
N GLY A 37 -13.55 -4.66 -0.34
CA GLY A 37 -14.39 -3.62 0.22
C GLY A 37 -14.59 -2.48 -0.77
N PRO A 38 -15.71 -1.73 -0.67
CA PRO A 38 -16.06 -0.71 -1.65
C PRO A 38 -15.02 0.41 -1.75
N THR A 39 -14.28 0.69 -0.67
CA THR A 39 -13.23 1.71 -0.60
C THR A 39 -12.02 1.34 -1.46
N CYS A 40 -11.54 0.09 -1.34
CA CYS A 40 -10.42 -0.43 -2.11
C CYS A 40 -10.75 -0.56 -3.59
N THR A 41 -11.93 -1.09 -3.92
CA THR A 41 -12.41 -1.16 -5.31
C THR A 41 -12.53 0.24 -5.93
N ALA A 42 -13.10 1.22 -5.23
CA ALA A 42 -13.24 2.57 -5.75
C ALA A 42 -11.88 3.22 -6.06
N PHE A 43 -10.92 3.12 -5.14
CA PHE A 43 -9.57 3.63 -5.36
C PHE A 43 -8.86 2.93 -6.53
N CYS A 44 -8.94 1.60 -6.61
CA CYS A 44 -8.25 0.84 -7.65
C CYS A 44 -8.86 1.04 -9.05
N ALA A 45 -10.19 1.16 -9.15
CA ALA A 45 -10.85 1.54 -10.39
C ALA A 45 -10.39 2.94 -10.85
N LEU A 46 -10.36 3.92 -9.95
CA LEU A 46 -9.86 5.26 -10.28
C LEU A 46 -8.38 5.23 -10.68
N ALA A 47 -7.50 4.68 -9.83
CA ALA A 47 -6.06 4.77 -10.02
C ALA A 47 -5.57 3.93 -11.20
N VAL A 48 -6.05 2.69 -11.34
CA VAL A 48 -5.57 1.76 -12.38
C VAL A 48 -6.34 1.93 -13.69
N VAL A 49 -7.67 2.02 -13.63
CA VAL A 49 -8.51 2.03 -14.85
C VAL A 49 -8.65 3.44 -15.41
N GLU A 50 -8.97 4.44 -14.58
CA GLU A 50 -9.20 5.80 -15.07
C GLU A 50 -7.90 6.60 -15.23
N CYS A 51 -6.97 6.46 -14.28
CA CYS A 51 -5.73 7.24 -14.24
C CYS A 51 -4.49 6.51 -14.81
N ASP A 52 -4.63 5.24 -15.20
CA ASP A 52 -3.57 4.42 -15.84
C ASP A 52 -2.27 4.33 -15.02
N VAL A 53 -2.40 4.23 -13.69
CA VAL A 53 -1.27 4.14 -12.75
C VAL A 53 -0.73 2.71 -12.70
N THR A 54 0.03 2.34 -13.72
CA THR A 54 0.57 0.98 -13.91
C THR A 54 1.51 0.47 -12.82
N VAL A 55 2.08 1.35 -11.98
CA VAL A 55 2.95 0.92 -10.85
C VAL A 55 2.17 0.16 -9.77
N LEU A 56 0.84 0.32 -9.73
CA LEU A 56 -0.05 -0.44 -8.84
C LEU A 56 -0.40 -1.84 -9.39
N GLY A 57 0.05 -2.16 -10.61
CA GLY A 57 -0.28 -3.43 -11.29
C GLY A 57 -1.62 -3.38 -12.01
N THR A 58 -2.21 -4.56 -12.19
CA THR A 58 -3.60 -4.70 -12.66
C THR A 58 -4.61 -4.29 -11.59
N GLU A 59 -5.86 -4.04 -11.98
CA GLU A 59 -6.95 -3.70 -11.05
C GLU A 59 -7.09 -4.77 -9.95
N ASP A 60 -7.08 -6.05 -10.33
CA ASP A 60 -7.15 -7.19 -9.40
C ASP A 60 -5.94 -7.23 -8.43
N GLU A 61 -4.73 -6.86 -8.88
CA GLU A 61 -3.54 -6.81 -8.01
C GLU A 61 -3.60 -5.62 -7.04
N CYS A 62 -4.11 -4.48 -7.50
CA CYS A 62 -4.34 -3.31 -6.66
C CYS A 62 -5.36 -3.63 -5.55
N GLU A 63 -6.51 -4.23 -5.91
CA GLU A 63 -7.54 -4.58 -4.94
C GLU A 63 -7.04 -5.58 -3.90
N GLN A 64 -6.34 -6.63 -4.33
CA GLN A 64 -5.77 -7.62 -3.42
C GLN A 64 -4.77 -7.00 -2.44
N ASN A 65 -3.92 -6.10 -2.91
CA ASN A 65 -2.95 -5.42 -2.04
C ASN A 65 -3.65 -4.46 -1.07
N CYS A 66 -4.65 -3.70 -1.54
CA CYS A 66 -5.43 -2.81 -0.69
C CYS A 66 -6.16 -3.56 0.43
N GLU A 67 -6.78 -4.70 0.12
CA GLU A 67 -7.45 -5.53 1.14
C GLU A 67 -6.47 -6.19 2.10
N LEU A 68 -5.28 -6.56 1.64
CA LEU A 68 -4.23 -7.05 2.52
C LEU A 68 -3.89 -5.98 3.57
N GLU A 69 -3.60 -4.76 3.15
CA GLU A 69 -3.32 -3.64 4.05
C GLU A 69 -4.48 -3.34 5.00
N ARG A 70 -5.72 -3.33 4.49
CA ARG A 70 -6.93 -3.16 5.31
C ARG A 70 -7.07 -4.22 6.39
N SER A 71 -6.87 -5.49 6.04
CA SER A 71 -6.90 -6.63 6.96
C SER A 71 -5.80 -6.53 8.02
N CYS A 72 -4.61 -6.05 7.64
CA CYS A 72 -3.53 -5.77 8.59
C CYS A 72 -3.89 -4.62 9.53
N ALA A 73 -4.55 -3.59 9.02
CA ALA A 73 -5.00 -2.47 9.81
C ALA A 73 -6.06 -2.89 10.84
N GLU A 74 -7.03 -3.71 10.42
CA GLU A 74 -8.06 -4.30 11.29
C GLU A 74 -7.46 -5.14 12.42
N GLN A 75 -6.48 -5.99 12.11
CA GLN A 75 -5.79 -6.82 13.10
C GLN A 75 -4.94 -5.99 14.08
N THR A 76 -4.48 -4.82 13.65
CA THR A 76 -3.66 -3.92 14.47
C THR A 76 -4.53 -3.20 15.49
N SER A 77 -5.56 -2.46 15.04
CA SER A 77 -6.58 -1.86 15.90
C SER A 77 -7.73 -1.26 15.08
N GLU A 78 -8.89 -1.04 15.71
CA GLU A 78 -10.01 -0.30 15.10
C GLU A 78 -9.61 1.12 14.67
N ALA A 79 -8.72 1.78 15.44
CA ALA A 79 -8.21 3.11 15.11
C ALA A 79 -7.30 3.09 13.87
N CYS A 80 -6.49 2.04 13.71
CA CYS A 80 -5.65 1.85 12.53
C CYS A 80 -6.50 1.58 11.28
N LEU A 81 -7.51 0.71 11.40
CA LEU A 81 -8.48 0.48 10.31
C LEU A 81 -9.16 1.78 9.87
N ALA A 82 -9.67 2.57 10.81
CA ALA A 82 -10.31 3.84 10.50
C ALA A 82 -9.36 4.84 9.82
N ALA A 83 -8.09 4.88 10.24
CA ALA A 83 -7.08 5.74 9.63
C ALA A 83 -6.70 5.29 8.22
N PHE A 84 -6.60 3.97 7.99
CA PHE A 84 -6.39 3.39 6.66
C PHE A 84 -7.56 3.74 5.72
N GLU A 85 -8.80 3.48 6.14
CA GLU A 85 -9.99 3.74 5.33
C GLU A 85 -10.09 5.23 4.98
N ALA A 86 -9.78 6.15 5.92
CA ALA A 86 -9.73 7.58 5.65
C ALA A 86 -8.67 7.98 4.60
N ALA A 87 -7.51 7.34 4.60
CA ALA A 87 -6.46 7.61 3.61
C ALA A 87 -6.85 7.14 2.21
N VAL A 88 -7.48 5.96 2.10
CA VAL A 88 -7.98 5.42 0.83
C VAL A 88 -9.17 6.23 0.31
N ASP A 89 -10.10 6.61 1.18
CA ASP A 89 -11.24 7.49 0.84
C ASP A 89 -10.75 8.82 0.27
N CYS A 90 -9.79 9.47 0.93
CA CYS A 90 -9.23 10.71 0.42
C CYS A 90 -8.59 10.51 -0.97
N ALA A 91 -7.84 9.44 -1.16
CA ALA A 91 -7.19 9.13 -2.44
C ALA A 91 -8.20 8.87 -3.57
N ALA A 92 -9.34 8.25 -3.26
CA ALA A 92 -10.42 7.98 -4.20
C ALA A 92 -11.17 9.24 -4.66
N GLU A 93 -10.98 10.39 -3.99
CA GLU A 93 -11.54 11.69 -4.41
C GLU A 93 -10.54 12.56 -5.18
N LEU A 94 -9.30 12.09 -5.41
CA LEU A 94 -8.27 12.87 -6.08
C LEU A 94 -8.40 12.87 -7.60
N GLU A 95 -7.93 13.96 -8.22
CA GLU A 95 -7.73 14.00 -9.65
C GLU A 95 -6.52 13.14 -10.06
N CYS A 96 -6.57 12.54 -11.26
CA CYS A 96 -5.52 11.65 -11.74
C CYS A 96 -4.10 12.22 -11.66
N GLN A 97 -3.92 13.52 -11.88
CA GLN A 97 -2.57 14.11 -11.80
C GLN A 97 -1.96 13.96 -10.39
N ALA A 98 -2.76 14.15 -9.33
CA ALA A 98 -2.26 14.01 -7.96
C ALA A 98 -1.91 12.54 -7.63
N ILE A 99 -2.72 11.59 -8.13
CA ILE A 99 -2.47 10.15 -7.95
C ILE A 99 -1.20 9.73 -8.72
N ILE A 100 -1.05 10.19 -9.96
CA ILE A 100 0.12 9.93 -10.81
C ILE A 100 1.38 10.55 -10.21
N ASP A 101 1.31 11.79 -9.72
CA ASP A 101 2.44 12.46 -9.09
C ASP A 101 2.88 11.71 -7.85
N GLN A 102 1.94 11.30 -6.99
CA GLN A 102 2.22 10.49 -5.81
C GLN A 102 2.84 9.14 -6.18
N ALA A 103 2.28 8.43 -7.16
CA ALA A 103 2.77 7.15 -7.65
C ALA A 103 4.20 7.24 -8.19
N ASN A 104 4.54 8.36 -8.86
CA ASN A 104 5.87 8.64 -9.38
C ASN A 104 6.79 9.33 -8.36
N GLN A 105 6.35 9.50 -7.11
CA GLN A 105 7.07 10.22 -6.05
C GLN A 105 7.45 11.67 -6.42
N VAL A 106 6.65 12.30 -7.26
CA VAL A 106 6.81 13.70 -7.64
C VAL A 106 6.25 14.56 -6.53
N ASN A 107 7.12 15.27 -5.82
CA ASN A 107 6.73 16.24 -4.80
C ASN A 107 5.73 15.66 -3.79
N VAL A 108 6.11 14.56 -3.13
CA VAL A 108 5.32 13.88 -2.08
C VAL A 108 4.82 14.83 -1.00
N ASP A 109 5.51 15.97 -0.81
CA ASP A 109 5.12 16.99 0.15
C ASP A 109 3.89 17.81 -0.25
N ALA A 110 3.49 17.73 -1.51
CA ALA A 110 2.29 18.36 -2.05
C ALA A 110 1.11 17.37 -2.15
N TYR A 111 1.30 16.11 -1.76
CA TYR A 111 0.24 15.12 -1.84
C TYR A 111 -0.95 15.51 -0.93
N PRO A 112 -2.16 15.70 -1.47
CA PRO A 112 -3.28 16.25 -0.69
C PRO A 112 -3.70 15.38 0.50
N CYS A 113 -3.63 14.07 0.35
CA CYS A 113 -4.00 13.09 1.39
C CYS A 113 -2.85 12.72 2.32
N ARG A 114 -1.74 13.49 2.31
CA ARG A 114 -0.61 13.25 3.21
C ARG A 114 -1.02 13.25 4.69
N PRO A 115 -1.89 14.15 5.19
CA PRO A 115 -2.30 14.13 6.60
C PRO A 115 -2.91 12.80 7.03
N GLU A 116 -3.78 12.22 6.20
CA GLU A 116 -4.45 10.93 6.46
C GLU A 116 -3.43 9.79 6.45
N VAL A 117 -2.49 9.79 5.49
CA VAL A 117 -1.39 8.81 5.43
C VAL A 117 -0.47 8.90 6.66
N GLU A 118 -0.15 10.12 7.12
CA GLU A 118 0.66 10.33 8.32
C GLU A 118 -0.05 9.82 9.59
N VAL A 119 -1.34 10.08 9.73
CA VAL A 119 -2.16 9.56 10.82
C VAL A 119 -2.21 8.03 10.77
N SER A 120 -2.47 7.43 9.60
CA SER A 120 -2.45 5.98 9.42
C SER A 120 -1.10 5.40 9.85
N THR A 121 0.01 6.00 9.40
CA THR A 121 1.35 5.55 9.77
C THR A 121 1.60 5.64 11.28
N GLN A 122 1.12 6.70 11.93
CA GLN A 122 1.29 6.91 13.37
C GLN A 122 0.47 5.93 14.22
N VAL A 123 -0.76 5.61 13.78
CA VAL A 123 -1.69 4.76 14.54
C VAL A 123 -1.42 3.28 14.30
N CYS A 124 -0.90 2.92 13.12
CA CYS A 124 -0.61 1.54 12.73
C CYS A 124 0.84 1.10 13.02
N GLY A 125 1.74 2.05 13.32
CA GLY A 125 3.18 1.84 13.54
C GLY A 125 3.59 1.52 14.97
#